data_AF-A0A1C5RSH7-F1
#
_entry.id   AF-A0A1C5RSH7-F1
#
_cell.length_a   1.000
_cell.length_b   1.000
_cell.length_c   1.000
_cell.angle_alpha   90.00
_cell.angle_beta   90.00
_cell.angle_gamma   90.00
#
_symmetry.space_group_name_H-M   'P 1'
#
loop_
_entity.id
_entity.type
_entity.pdbx_description
1 polymer ?
#
loop_
_entity_poly.entity_id
_entity_poly.type
_entity_poly.pdbx_seq_one_letter_code
_entity_poly.pdbx_strand_id
1 'polypeptide(L)'
;MITADIDMLFPEETLISCMSGQGISDRAVYVFDEYLEDNGSWSKYGVHPNCFFMTKAAYLYLNGYDEDFCGHYGDDLYMNQWINKNMDVYNCGEKMFLTEGVNEVANKLGRKVGIAVYLLLVKKKFLPHSKEMLRFPWHLVC
;
A
#
# COMPACT_ATOMS: atom_id res chain seq x y z
N MET A 1 6.44 -7.28 7.70
CA MET A 1 6.83 -6.54 6.49
C MET A 1 5.95 -5.31 6.43
N ILE A 2 6.54 -4.13 6.25
CA ILE A 2 5.80 -2.88 6.07
C ILE A 2 5.91 -2.52 4.59
N THR A 3 4.79 -2.26 3.94
CA THR A 3 4.75 -1.49 2.68
C THR A 3 4.46 -0.04 3.04
N ALA A 4 5.13 0.90 2.40
CA ALA A 4 4.91 2.31 2.63
C ALA A 4 5.43 3.12 1.45
N ASP A 5 4.83 4.30 1.25
CA ASP A 5 5.39 5.30 0.37
C ASP A 5 6.63 5.94 1.02
N ILE A 6 7.57 6.42 0.19
CA ILE A 6 8.88 6.91 0.68
C ILE A 6 8.79 8.22 1.47
N ASP A 7 7.69 8.96 1.32
CA ASP A 7 7.39 10.20 2.01
C ASP A 7 6.63 9.99 3.34
N MET A 8 6.54 8.75 3.80
CA MET A 8 5.92 8.37 5.07
C MET A 8 6.97 8.23 6.17
N LEU A 9 6.75 8.91 7.29
CA LEU A 9 7.55 8.80 8.50
C LEU A 9 6.85 7.89 9.51
N PHE A 10 7.59 6.90 10.00
CA PHE A 10 7.15 6.00 11.07
C PHE A 10 7.91 6.33 12.36
N PRO A 11 7.22 6.57 13.48
CA PRO A 11 7.87 6.66 14.77
C PRO A 11 8.59 5.36 15.13
N GLU A 12 9.65 5.47 15.93
CA GLU A 12 10.43 4.32 16.37
C GLU A 12 9.55 3.30 17.12
N GLU A 13 8.64 3.78 17.98
CA GLU A 13 7.72 2.94 18.74
C GLU A 13 6.81 2.10 17.84
N THR A 14 6.37 2.65 16.71
CA THR A 14 5.54 1.93 15.73
C THR A 14 6.33 0.83 15.03
N LEU A 15 7.61 1.09 14.71
CA LEU A 15 8.48 0.07 14.13
C LEU A 15 8.78 -1.05 15.13
N ILE A 16 9.05 -0.70 16.39
CA ILE A 16 9.25 -1.68 17.47
C ILE A 16 8.01 -2.55 17.65
N SER A 17 6.82 -1.95 17.67
CA SER A 17 5.54 -2.65 17.78
C SER A 17 5.36 -3.65 16.64
N CYS A 18 5.59 -3.22 15.39
CA CYS A 18 5.54 -4.09 14.22
C CYS A 18 6.57 -5.25 14.29
N MET A 19 7.78 -4.96 14.77
CA MET A 19 8.85 -5.96 14.87
C MET A 19 8.65 -6.98 16.00
N SER A 20 7.91 -6.61 17.06
CA SER A 20 7.68 -7.48 18.22
C SER A 20 7.00 -8.81 17.84
N GLY A 21 6.27 -8.83 16.72
CA GLY A 21 5.74 -10.06 16.14
C GLY A 21 4.53 -10.65 16.86
N GLN A 22 4.15 -10.10 18.02
CA GLN A 22 3.21 -10.75 18.93
C GLN A 22 1.77 -10.59 18.44
N GLY A 23 1.08 -11.72 18.21
CA GLY A 23 -0.33 -11.72 17.82
C GLY A 23 -0.62 -11.39 16.35
N ILE A 24 0.39 -11.41 15.48
CA ILE A 24 0.22 -11.17 14.04
C ILE A 24 -0.23 -12.44 13.34
N SER A 25 -1.27 -12.34 12.53
CA SER A 25 -1.82 -13.45 11.74
C SER A 25 -1.30 -13.46 10.30
N ASP A 26 -1.03 -14.65 9.77
CA ASP A 26 -0.73 -14.88 8.34
C ASP A 26 -1.95 -14.69 7.43
N ARG A 27 -3.12 -14.40 8.01
CA ARG A 27 -4.39 -14.14 7.31
C ARG A 27 -4.90 -12.71 7.51
N ALA A 28 -4.07 -11.83 8.05
CA ALA A 28 -4.44 -10.46 8.34
C ALA A 28 -3.49 -9.42 7.73
N VAL A 29 -4.03 -8.23 7.51
CA VAL A 29 -3.32 -7.00 7.15
C VAL A 29 -3.61 -5.95 8.21
N TYR A 30 -2.57 -5.26 8.65
CA TYR A 30 -2.63 -4.26 9.70
C TYR A 30 -2.40 -2.87 9.09
N VAL A 31 -3.31 -1.95 9.31
CA VAL A 31 -3.24 -0.59 8.78
C VAL A 31 -2.93 0.41 9.89
N PHE A 32 -2.22 1.47 9.51
CA PHE A 32 -1.79 2.54 10.42
C PHE A 32 -2.76 3.71 10.39
N ASP A 33 -2.81 4.44 11.49
CA ASP A 33 -3.44 5.76 11.53
C ASP A 33 -2.51 6.80 10.90
N GLU A 34 -2.96 7.39 9.80
CA GLU A 34 -2.28 8.48 9.10
C GLU A 34 -2.54 9.80 9.83
N TYR A 35 -1.46 10.51 10.13
CA TYR A 35 -1.50 11.86 10.67
C TYR A 35 -0.96 12.85 9.64
N LEU A 36 -1.67 13.96 9.50
CA LEU A 36 -1.26 15.10 8.69
C LEU A 36 -1.03 16.30 9.59
N GLU A 37 -0.03 17.10 9.23
CA GLU A 37 0.22 18.39 9.84
C GLU A 37 -0.67 19.43 9.16
N ASP A 38 -1.37 20.24 9.94
CA ASP A 38 -2.07 21.42 9.47
C ASP A 38 -1.75 22.56 10.43
N ASN A 39 -1.09 23.60 9.92
CA ASN A 39 -0.71 24.80 10.67
C ASN A 39 0.04 24.50 11.99
N GLY A 40 0.94 23.50 11.99
CA GLY A 40 1.71 23.09 13.17
C GLY A 40 0.97 22.18 14.14
N SER A 41 -0.21 21.69 13.78
CA SER A 41 -0.99 20.72 14.56
C SER A 41 -1.16 19.42 13.79
N TRP A 42 -0.88 18.29 14.45
CA TRP A 42 -1.08 16.97 13.85
C TRP A 42 -2.47 16.43 14.16
N SER A 43 -3.20 16.02 13.14
CA SER A 43 -4.52 15.41 13.28
C SER A 43 -4.62 14.11 12.50
N LYS A 44 -5.43 13.17 13.02
CA LYS A 44 -5.69 11.90 12.34
C LYS A 44 -6.50 12.18 11.07
N TYR A 45 -5.92 11.85 9.93
CA TYR A 45 -6.54 12.01 8.62
C TYR A 45 -7.32 10.75 8.22
N GLY A 46 -6.73 9.57 8.42
CA GLY A 46 -7.36 8.33 8.01
C GLY A 46 -6.39 7.16 7.98
N VAL A 47 -6.53 6.32 6.95
CA VAL A 47 -5.66 5.17 6.68
C VAL A 47 -5.14 5.33 5.25
N HIS A 48 -3.83 5.21 5.06
CA HIS A 48 -3.22 5.32 3.75
C HIS A 48 -3.26 3.96 3.00
N PRO A 49 -3.74 3.93 1.74
CA PRO A 49 -3.94 2.68 0.99
C PRO A 49 -2.65 1.88 0.73
N ASN A 50 -1.50 2.54 0.62
CA ASN A 50 -0.21 1.87 0.36
C ASN A 50 0.59 1.53 1.61
N CYS A 51 0.11 1.97 2.77
CA CYS A 51 0.86 1.85 4.01
C CYS A 51 0.20 0.80 4.91
N PHE A 52 0.77 -0.40 4.92
CA PHE A 52 0.26 -1.49 5.72
C PHE A 52 1.36 -2.43 6.17
N PHE A 53 1.06 -3.16 7.23
CA PHE A 53 1.92 -4.14 7.85
C PHE A 53 1.29 -5.52 7.75
N MET A 54 2.09 -6.52 7.37
CA MET A 54 1.66 -7.91 7.32
C MET A 54 2.85 -8.86 7.46
N THR A 55 2.60 -10.14 7.71
CA THR A 55 3.65 -11.15 7.64
C THR A 55 4.11 -11.38 6.20
N LYS A 56 5.30 -11.95 6.02
CA LYS A 56 5.75 -12.36 4.69
C LYS A 56 4.83 -13.45 4.10
N ALA A 57 4.30 -14.35 4.93
CA ALA A 57 3.39 -15.40 4.48
C ALA A 57 2.05 -14.82 3.99
N ALA A 58 1.51 -13.81 4.68
CA ALA A 58 0.33 -13.06 4.23
C ALA A 58 0.55 -12.41 2.85
N TYR A 59 1.72 -11.78 2.63
CA TYR A 59 2.05 -11.17 1.34
C TYR A 59 2.14 -12.21 0.22
N LEU A 60 2.80 -13.35 0.48
CA LEU A 60 2.90 -14.45 -0.48
C LEU A 60 1.54 -15.09 -0.77
N TYR A 61 0.67 -15.21 0.24
CA TYR A 61 -0.70 -15.69 0.05
C TYR A 61 -1.51 -14.80 -0.89
N LEU A 62 -1.28 -13.48 -0.84
CA LEU A 62 -1.89 -12.51 -1.75
C LEU A 62 -1.29 -12.55 -3.17
N ASN A 63 -0.16 -13.21 -3.37
CA ASN A 63 0.69 -13.15 -4.58
C ASN A 63 1.28 -11.75 -4.86
N GLY A 64 1.40 -10.92 -3.83
CA GLY A 64 1.94 -9.57 -3.94
C GLY A 64 1.11 -8.62 -4.81
N TYR A 65 1.77 -7.56 -5.31
CA TYR A 65 1.17 -6.66 -6.30
C TYR A 65 1.04 -7.35 -7.66
N ASP A 66 -0.04 -7.05 -8.38
CA ASP A 66 -0.27 -7.62 -9.70
C ASP A 66 0.52 -6.83 -10.75
N GLU A 67 1.54 -7.46 -11.31
CA GLU A 67 2.50 -6.82 -12.21
C GLU A 67 1.87 -6.37 -13.54
N ASP A 68 0.69 -6.90 -13.90
CA ASP A 68 -0.12 -6.39 -15.02
C ASP A 68 -0.60 -4.94 -14.80
N PHE A 69 -0.43 -4.42 -13.59
CA PHE A 69 -0.74 -3.05 -13.18
C PHE A 69 0.53 -2.24 -12.85
N CYS A 70 1.72 -2.82 -12.96
CA CYS A 70 2.98 -2.13 -12.70
C CYS A 70 3.12 -0.88 -13.60
N GLY A 71 3.47 0.27 -13.01
CA GLY A 71 3.58 1.54 -13.72
C GLY A 71 2.25 2.22 -14.05
N HIS A 72 1.11 1.60 -13.72
CA HIS A 72 -0.21 2.22 -13.81
C HIS A 72 -0.63 2.82 -12.48
N TYR A 73 -1.09 4.07 -12.51
CA TYR A 73 -1.73 4.69 -11.35
C TYR A 73 -3.05 3.96 -11.03
N GLY A 74 -3.24 3.54 -9.77
CA GLY A 74 -4.39 2.74 -9.34
C GLY A 74 -4.08 1.28 -8.99
N ASP A 75 -2.85 0.81 -9.13
CA ASP A 75 -2.43 -0.53 -8.66
C ASP A 75 -2.67 -0.71 -7.15
N ASP A 76 -2.40 0.34 -6.38
CA ASP A 76 -2.75 0.49 -4.96
C ASP A 76 -4.23 0.21 -4.67
N LEU A 77 -5.13 0.77 -5.48
CA LEU A 77 -6.57 0.55 -5.34
C LEU A 77 -6.97 -0.89 -5.66
N TYR A 78 -6.23 -1.54 -6.57
CA TYR A 78 -6.44 -2.95 -6.89
C TYR A 78 -5.97 -3.86 -5.75
N MET A 79 -4.75 -3.65 -5.26
CA MET A 79 -4.20 -4.37 -4.11
C MET A 79 -5.11 -4.23 -2.88
N ASN A 80 -5.61 -3.04 -2.59
CA ASN A 80 -6.56 -2.84 -1.49
C ASN A 80 -7.86 -3.62 -1.64
N GLN A 81 -8.43 -3.69 -2.85
CA GLN A 81 -9.61 -4.52 -3.09
C GLN A 81 -9.28 -6.01 -2.92
N TRP A 82 -8.10 -6.43 -3.36
CA TRP A 82 -7.64 -7.81 -3.23
C TRP A 82 -7.43 -8.20 -1.76
N ILE A 83 -6.80 -7.34 -0.96
CA ILE A 83 -6.68 -7.48 0.49
C ILE A 83 -8.06 -7.63 1.13
N ASN A 84 -8.96 -6.65 0.92
CA ASN A 84 -10.29 -6.64 1.56
C ASN A 84 -11.15 -7.85 1.19
N LYS A 85 -10.89 -8.51 0.06
CA LYS A 85 -11.60 -9.72 -0.36
C LYS A 85 -11.06 -11.00 0.26
N ASN A 86 -9.77 -11.05 0.59
CA ASN A 86 -9.07 -12.30 0.90
C ASN A 86 -8.47 -12.35 2.31
N MET A 87 -8.43 -11.23 3.03
CA MET A 87 -7.74 -11.08 4.31
C MET A 87 -8.60 -10.30 5.30
N ASP A 88 -8.38 -10.56 6.59
CA ASP A 88 -8.89 -9.70 7.64
C ASP A 88 -8.06 -8.39 7.68
N VAL A 89 -8.71 -7.25 7.86
CA VAL A 89 -8.05 -5.95 7.96
C VAL A 89 -8.26 -5.39 9.35
N TYR A 90 -7.17 -5.13 10.06
CA TYR A 90 -7.19 -4.55 11.40
C TYR A 90 -6.45 -3.23 11.43
N ASN A 91 -6.97 -2.27 12.17
CA ASN A 91 -6.18 -1.10 12.53
C ASN A 91 -5.30 -1.46 13.73
N CYS A 92 -3.98 -1.30 13.61
CA CYS A 92 -3.05 -1.64 14.71
C CYS A 92 -2.96 -0.55 15.78
N GLY A 93 -3.60 0.61 15.60
CA GLY A 93 -3.52 1.76 16.50
C GLY A 93 -2.19 2.51 16.44
N GLU A 94 -1.26 2.02 15.61
CA GLU A 94 0.05 2.62 15.38
C GLU A 94 -0.03 3.79 14.41
N LYS A 95 0.92 4.73 14.53
CA LYS A 95 0.87 6.00 13.83
C LYS A 95 1.85 6.03 12.65
N MET A 96 1.47 6.75 11.61
CA MET A 96 2.39 7.19 10.56
C MET A 96 2.10 8.64 10.20
N PHE A 97 3.12 9.34 9.70
CA PHE A 97 3.07 10.78 9.46
C PHE A 97 3.48 11.06 8.02
N LEU A 98 2.69 11.85 7.31
CA LEU A 98 3.09 12.33 5.98
C LEU A 98 4.14 13.43 6.14
N THR A 99 5.26 13.33 5.42
CA THR A 99 6.26 14.41 5.41
C THR A 99 5.84 15.51 4.43
N GLU A 100 5.37 16.64 4.97
CA GLU A 100 5.06 17.83 4.18
C GLU A 100 6.35 18.41 3.58
N GLY A 101 6.62 18.07 2.32
CA GLY A 101 7.77 18.58 1.56
C GLY A 101 8.02 17.85 0.24
N VAL A 102 7.60 16.59 0.11
CA VAL A 102 7.81 15.81 -1.12
C VAL A 102 6.71 16.07 -2.18
N ASN A 103 5.51 16.46 -1.73
CA ASN A 103 4.34 16.57 -2.61
C ASN A 103 4.24 17.84 -3.46
N GLU A 104 4.89 18.95 -3.09
CA GLU A 104 4.86 20.19 -3.90
C GLU A 104 5.50 20.00 -5.28
N VAL A 105 6.48 19.08 -5.39
CA VAL A 105 7.15 18.75 -6.64
C VAL A 105 6.47 17.57 -7.36
N ALA A 106 5.97 16.58 -6.61
CA ALA A 106 5.38 15.35 -7.15
C ALA A 106 4.06 15.59 -7.93
N ASN A 107 3.29 16.62 -7.56
CA ASN A 107 2.02 16.95 -8.22
C ASN A 107 2.18 17.45 -9.68
N LYS A 108 3.41 17.65 -10.18
CA LYS A 108 3.69 17.97 -11.60
C LYS A 108 3.83 16.75 -12.51
N LEU A 109 3.98 15.54 -11.96
CA LEU A 109 3.90 14.31 -12.75
C LEU A 109 2.42 14.10 -13.11
N GLY A 110 2.08 14.49 -14.34
CA GLY A 110 0.69 14.56 -14.83
C GLY A 110 -0.11 13.30 -14.52
N ARG A 111 -0.87 13.33 -13.42
CA ARG A 111 -1.93 12.39 -13.13
C ARG A 111 -2.98 12.57 -14.22
N LYS A 112 -2.90 11.83 -15.32
CA LYS A 112 -4.00 11.70 -16.29
C LYS A 112 -5.08 10.83 -15.66
N VAL A 113 -5.75 11.38 -14.65
CA VAL A 113 -6.78 10.74 -13.82
C VAL A 113 -7.82 10.02 -14.69
N GLY A 114 -8.16 10.57 -15.86
CA GLY A 114 -9.09 9.94 -16.81
C GLY A 114 -8.65 8.57 -17.35
N ILE A 115 -7.36 8.36 -17.65
CA ILE A 115 -6.85 7.06 -18.14
C ILE A 115 -6.75 6.06 -16.99
N ALA A 116 -6.32 6.51 -15.80
CA ALA A 116 -6.25 5.68 -14.61
C ALA A 116 -7.65 5.21 -14.15
N VAL A 117 -8.63 6.11 -14.12
CA VAL A 117 -10.04 5.80 -13.81
C VAL A 117 -10.65 4.89 -14.89
N TYR A 118 -10.35 5.11 -16.17
CA TYR A 118 -10.79 4.23 -17.25
C TYR A 118 -10.21 2.81 -17.11
N LEU A 119 -8.90 2.68 -16.87
CA LEU A 119 -8.26 1.39 -16.65
C LEU A 119 -8.79 0.72 -15.38
N LEU A 120 -9.00 1.47 -14.29
CA LEU A 120 -9.62 0.95 -13.06
C LEU A 120 -11.05 0.47 -13.31
N LEU A 121 -11.88 1.19 -14.06
CA LEU A 121 -13.27 0.81 -14.35
C LEU A 121 -13.38 -0.37 -15.31
N VAL A 122 -12.50 -0.42 -16.33
CA VAL A 122 -12.44 -1.53 -17.30
C VAL A 122 -11.83 -2.77 -16.65
N LYS A 123 -10.78 -2.64 -15.83
CA LYS A 123 -10.13 -3.78 -15.15
C LYS A 123 -10.87 -4.24 -13.88
N LYS A 124 -11.58 -3.37 -13.13
CA LYS A 124 -12.43 -3.74 -11.97
C LYS A 124 -13.50 -4.79 -12.29
N LYS A 125 -14.01 -4.79 -13.52
CA LYS A 125 -15.07 -5.73 -13.94
C LYS A 125 -14.54 -6.99 -14.62
N PHE A 126 -13.30 -7.04 -15.09
CA PHE A 126 -12.90 -8.05 -16.09
C PHE A 126 -11.55 -8.74 -15.90
N LEU A 127 -10.63 -8.23 -15.08
CA LEU A 127 -9.33 -8.91 -14.92
C LEU A 127 -9.20 -9.54 -13.52
N PRO A 128 -9.26 -10.89 -13.42
CA PRO A 128 -8.91 -11.57 -12.19
C PRO A 128 -7.43 -11.29 -11.88
N HIS A 129 -7.09 -11.25 -10.58
CA HIS A 129 -5.70 -11.13 -10.15
C HIS A 129 -4.92 -12.24 -10.85
N SER A 130 -3.80 -11.91 -11.49
CA SER A 130 -3.00 -12.89 -12.25
C SER A 130 -2.64 -14.09 -11.38
N LYS A 131 -2.37 -13.82 -10.08
CA LYS A 131 -1.94 -14.78 -9.06
C LYS A 131 -0.59 -15.42 -9.41
N GLU A 132 0.12 -14.81 -10.34
CA GLU A 132 1.46 -15.19 -10.76
C GLU A 132 2.42 -14.15 -10.20
N MET A 133 3.28 -14.57 -9.26
CA MET A 133 4.35 -13.72 -8.76
C MET A 133 5.49 -13.64 -9.79
N LEU A 134 6.15 -12.48 -9.89
CA LEU A 134 7.37 -12.29 -10.71
C LEU A 134 7.12 -12.51 -12.21
N ARG A 135 5.94 -12.15 -12.69
CA ARG A 135 5.52 -12.12 -14.10
C ARG A 135 6.16 -10.97 -14.90
N PHE A 136 7.46 -10.75 -14.73
CA PHE A 136 8.25 -9.84 -15.56
C PHE A 136 8.92 -10.58 -16.72
N PRO A 137 9.19 -9.89 -17.84
CA PRO A 137 10.17 -10.38 -18.81
C PRO A 137 11.57 -10.26 -18.20
N TRP A 138 11.98 -11.28 -17.44
CA TRP A 138 13.33 -11.36 -16.90
C TRP A 138 14.33 -11.59 -18.03
N HIS A 139 15.26 -10.66 -18.20
CA HIS A 139 16.47 -10.89 -18.96
C HIS A 139 17.62 -11.08 -17.97
N LEU A 140 18.14 -12.30 -17.89
CA LEU A 140 19.42 -12.55 -17.24
C LEU A 140 20.50 -11.83 -18.03
N VAL A 141 21.07 -10.79 -17.44
CA VAL A 141 22.28 -10.16 -17.95
C VAL A 141 23.44 -11.03 -17.46
N CYS A 142 23.97 -11.86 -18.36
CA CYS A 142 25.18 -12.66 -18.14
C CYS A 142 26.44 -11.81 -18.33
#